data_AF-A0A6L8V1X3-F1
#
_entry.id   AF-A0A6L8V1X3-F1
#
_cell.length_a   1.000
_cell.length_b   1.000
_cell.length_c   1.000
_cell.angle_alpha   90.00
_cell.angle_beta   90.00
_cell.angle_gamma   90.00
#
_symmetry.space_group_name_H-M   'P 1'
#
loop_
_entity.id
_entity.type
_entity.pdbx_description
1 polymer ?
#
loop_
_entity_poly.entity_id
_entity_poly.type
_entity_poly.pdbx_seq_one_letter_code
_entity_poly.pdbx_strand_id
1 'polypeptide(L)'
;MKKVFTLALSLSIMFTAAACSSSTNTPAPAASAEPSKAAVATTAPSKDPVKLRVAWWGGQARHDYTLKVIEMYEKQNPNVKIEAEYAPFDDYWKKLAPQASANQLPDVIQMDISYLTQYGGKNQLADMTPYTKNGLIDVSSISPNNISGGEVGGKLVAMNLGVNALATTIDVNTFKSLGIPTPTKEWTWEDYDAVAAKAKAGGKQIGGFALHHEVFFPYYLRSVDQKMYNADGTALGYTDDKPFIDYFKRYQKWYEAGNILSLDKESQKKGVAEEDEILLNNAVTGNGWSNQFLAVANLVKDRPLELFPLPGRNGNKGLFLKPSMYFSIANSSKQKEEAAKFISFFVNDIEANKLIKGDRGVPVSSKVKDALKPLLSPNEVKIFDYVAWAEQNSSQMDPPNPVGSIEVEKLLKATSEQILYKKTSVEEAAAKFRKDANAVLEKNKAK
;
A
#
# COMPACT_ATOMS: atom_id res chain seq x y z
N MET A 1 58.19 33.59 1.83
CA MET A 1 57.27 34.33 2.72
C MET A 1 55.91 33.63 2.72
N LYS A 2 55.57 32.93 3.82
CA LYS A 2 54.21 32.79 4.39
C LYS A 2 54.27 31.81 5.57
N LYS A 3 53.81 32.32 6.73
CA LYS A 3 53.79 31.80 8.10
C LYS A 3 53.03 30.45 8.14
N VAL A 4 53.49 29.31 8.68
CA VAL A 4 53.82 28.89 10.07
C VAL A 4 52.68 29.15 11.07
N PHE A 5 51.93 28.12 11.52
CA PHE A 5 52.16 27.46 12.82
C PHE A 5 51.21 26.29 13.10
N THR A 6 51.84 25.25 13.62
CA THR A 6 51.42 23.96 14.16
C THR A 6 50.58 24.10 15.44
N LEU A 7 49.70 23.13 15.74
CA LEU A 7 49.38 22.79 17.13
C LEU A 7 49.13 21.28 17.28
N ALA A 8 49.96 20.65 18.09
CA ALA A 8 49.79 19.32 18.65
C ALA A 8 49.28 19.47 20.09
N LEU A 9 48.44 18.56 20.58
CA LEU A 9 48.41 18.27 22.02
C LEU A 9 47.89 16.86 22.30
N SER A 10 48.67 16.17 23.12
CA SER A 10 48.49 14.82 23.64
C SER A 10 48.47 14.85 25.17
N LEU A 11 47.76 13.87 25.75
CA LEU A 11 47.90 13.28 27.10
C LEU A 11 47.35 14.01 28.35
N SER A 12 46.35 13.33 28.94
CA SER A 12 46.27 12.78 30.32
C SER A 12 46.48 13.67 31.55
N ILE A 13 45.60 13.52 32.56
CA ILE A 13 45.91 13.07 33.95
C ILE A 13 44.63 13.06 34.82
N MET A 14 44.49 11.99 35.62
CA MET A 14 43.52 11.79 36.71
C MET A 14 43.86 12.63 37.94
N PHE A 15 42.87 13.00 38.77
CA PHE A 15 43.00 12.92 40.24
C PHE A 15 41.63 12.93 40.94
N THR A 16 41.54 12.06 41.94
CA THR A 16 40.47 11.78 42.91
C THR A 16 40.37 12.80 44.05
N ALA A 17 39.19 12.99 44.65
CA ALA A 17 39.04 13.16 46.10
C ALA A 17 37.59 12.96 46.57
N ALA A 18 37.45 12.29 47.71
CA ALA A 18 36.23 11.94 48.41
C ALA A 18 35.75 13.04 49.37
N ALA A 19 34.45 13.04 49.70
CA ALA A 19 33.95 13.55 50.98
C ALA A 19 32.64 12.84 51.37
N CYS A 20 32.72 12.00 52.39
CA CYS A 20 31.59 11.50 53.17
C CYS A 20 31.21 12.55 54.23
N SER A 21 29.92 12.68 54.56
CA SER A 21 29.53 13.02 55.94
C SER A 21 28.35 12.16 56.38
N SER A 22 28.61 11.39 57.42
CA SER A 22 27.75 10.50 58.17
C SER A 22 26.80 11.24 59.12
N SER A 23 25.59 10.72 59.31
CA SER A 23 24.91 10.78 60.61
C SER A 23 24.17 9.46 60.86
N THR A 24 24.72 8.66 61.76
CA THR A 24 24.16 7.46 62.35
C THR A 24 23.26 7.83 63.53
N ASN A 25 22.08 7.21 63.64
CA ASN A 25 21.40 7.03 64.92
C ASN A 25 20.76 5.63 64.99
N THR A 26 21.07 4.94 66.09
CA THR A 26 20.79 3.53 66.41
C THR A 26 19.30 3.31 66.82
N PRO A 27 18.73 2.09 66.64
CA PRO A 27 17.28 1.83 66.77
C PRO A 27 16.87 1.10 68.07
N ALA A 28 15.59 1.25 68.48
CA ALA A 28 14.70 0.27 69.18
C ALA A 28 13.40 0.96 69.70
N PRO A 29 12.30 0.25 70.03
CA PRO A 29 11.71 -0.95 69.42
C PRO A 29 10.20 -0.77 69.06
N ALA A 30 9.63 -1.84 68.50
CA ALA A 30 8.32 -1.96 67.86
C ALA A 30 7.09 -1.66 68.74
N ALA A 31 6.07 -1.07 68.09
CA ALA A 31 4.66 -1.17 68.49
C ALA A 31 3.83 -1.53 67.25
N SER A 32 3.10 -2.65 67.35
CA SER A 32 2.24 -3.22 66.33
C SER A 32 1.01 -2.33 66.06
N ALA A 33 0.74 -2.04 64.79
CA ALA A 33 -0.54 -1.52 64.33
C ALA A 33 -0.96 -2.25 63.04
N GLU A 34 -2.23 -2.64 63.01
CA GLU A 34 -2.92 -3.46 62.00
C GLU A 34 -2.88 -2.86 60.57
N PRO A 35 -3.06 -3.69 59.53
CA PRO A 35 -2.90 -3.26 58.15
C PRO A 35 -4.12 -2.46 57.65
N SER A 36 -3.90 -1.17 57.40
CA SER A 36 -4.83 -0.32 56.64
C SER A 36 -4.83 -0.75 55.17
N LYS A 37 -6.02 -1.04 54.64
CA LYS A 37 -6.27 -1.35 53.22
C LYS A 37 -5.68 -0.25 52.33
N ALA A 38 -4.71 -0.63 51.51
CA ALA A 38 -4.19 0.21 50.43
C ALA A 38 -5.33 0.49 49.43
N ALA A 39 -5.80 1.73 49.43
CA ALA A 39 -6.60 2.26 48.33
C ALA A 39 -5.72 2.31 47.08
N VAL A 40 -6.18 1.65 46.01
CA VAL A 40 -5.60 1.75 44.68
C VAL A 40 -5.66 3.21 44.25
N ALA A 41 -4.51 3.88 44.25
CA ALA A 41 -4.38 5.23 43.71
C ALA A 41 -4.55 5.13 42.19
N THR A 42 -5.76 5.41 41.71
CA THR A 42 -6.02 5.72 40.31
C THR A 42 -5.24 7.00 39.99
N THR A 43 -4.21 6.87 39.16
CA THR A 43 -3.47 8.02 38.62
C THR A 43 -4.44 8.92 37.86
N ALA A 44 -4.65 10.13 38.37
CA ALA A 44 -5.41 11.17 37.69
C ALA A 44 -4.73 11.51 36.35
N PRO A 45 -5.49 11.89 35.30
CA PRO A 45 -4.91 12.30 34.02
C PRO A 45 -3.99 13.51 34.22
N SER A 46 -2.83 13.50 33.57
CA SER A 46 -1.92 14.64 33.53
C SER A 46 -2.66 15.89 33.05
N LYS A 47 -2.44 17.03 33.74
CA LYS A 47 -3.05 18.33 33.43
C LYS A 47 -2.38 19.05 32.26
N ASP A 48 -1.26 18.54 31.75
CA ASP A 48 -0.54 19.17 30.65
C ASP A 48 -1.14 18.77 29.29
N PRO A 49 -1.36 19.73 28.36
CA PRO A 49 -1.87 19.44 27.03
C PRO A 49 -0.96 18.45 26.28
N VAL A 50 -1.55 17.41 25.71
CA VAL A 50 -0.85 16.49 24.81
C VAL A 50 -0.64 17.19 23.48
N LYS A 51 0.62 17.48 23.15
CA LYS A 51 1.00 18.00 21.83
C LYS A 51 1.35 16.85 20.90
N LEU A 52 0.63 16.71 19.81
CA LEU A 52 0.78 15.64 18.83
C LEU A 52 1.12 16.21 17.46
N ARG A 53 2.27 15.85 16.88
CA ARG A 53 2.65 16.25 15.52
C ARG A 53 2.14 15.23 14.52
N VAL A 54 1.36 15.68 13.54
CA VAL A 54 0.77 14.84 12.50
C VAL A 54 1.24 15.32 11.14
N ALA A 55 1.94 14.45 10.41
CA ALA A 55 2.54 14.82 9.13
C ALA A 55 2.02 14.00 7.95
N TRP A 56 1.67 14.66 6.84
CA TRP A 56 1.17 13.99 5.64
C TRP A 56 1.58 14.65 4.33
N TRP A 57 1.48 13.89 3.23
CA TRP A 57 1.59 14.46 1.88
C TRP A 57 0.22 14.59 1.19
N GLY A 58 0.11 15.52 0.25
CA GLY A 58 -1.09 15.70 -0.57
C GLY A 58 -1.07 16.96 -1.41
N GLY A 59 -2.17 17.19 -2.13
CA GLY A 59 -2.52 18.49 -2.69
C GLY A 59 -3.47 19.26 -1.77
N GLN A 60 -3.82 20.49 -2.15
CA GLN A 60 -4.60 21.42 -1.32
C GLN A 60 -5.90 20.83 -0.78
N ALA A 61 -6.71 20.18 -1.63
CA ALA A 61 -7.97 19.58 -1.20
C ALA A 61 -7.78 18.57 -0.05
N ARG A 62 -6.68 17.79 -0.09
CA ARG A 62 -6.33 16.86 0.99
C ARG A 62 -5.94 17.57 2.27
N HIS A 63 -5.17 18.65 2.17
CA HIS A 63 -4.83 19.46 3.34
C HIS A 63 -6.09 20.03 3.99
N ASP A 64 -6.99 20.61 3.20
CA ASP A 64 -8.20 21.27 3.70
C ASP A 64 -9.10 20.33 4.50
N TYR A 65 -9.41 19.13 3.98
CA TYR A 65 -10.25 18.20 4.71
C TYR A 65 -9.50 17.53 5.88
N THR A 66 -8.19 17.29 5.76
CA THR A 66 -7.40 16.70 6.86
C THR A 66 -7.33 17.64 8.06
N LEU A 67 -7.19 18.95 7.81
CA LEU A 67 -7.26 19.97 8.86
C LEU A 67 -8.63 19.99 9.55
N LYS A 68 -9.73 19.87 8.81
CA LYS A 68 -11.09 19.76 9.39
C LYS A 68 -11.27 18.48 10.23
N VAL A 69 -10.68 17.36 9.81
CA VAL A 69 -10.67 16.11 10.59
C VAL A 69 -9.87 16.29 11.88
N ILE A 70 -8.73 16.98 11.82
CA ILE A 70 -7.92 17.35 13.01
C ILE A 70 -8.74 18.24 13.95
N GLU A 71 -9.37 19.29 13.46
CA GLU A 71 -10.23 20.16 14.27
C GLU A 71 -11.38 19.38 14.94
N MET A 72 -11.96 18.40 14.24
CA MET A 72 -12.98 17.52 14.80
C MET A 72 -12.42 16.68 15.95
N TYR A 73 -11.23 16.10 15.76
CA TYR A 73 -10.56 15.32 16.80
C TYR A 73 -10.25 16.17 18.04
N GLU A 74 -9.70 17.38 17.87
CA GLU A 74 -9.40 18.29 18.99
C GLU A 74 -10.65 18.74 19.74
N LYS A 75 -11.78 18.93 19.04
CA LYS A 75 -13.07 19.26 19.69
C LYS A 75 -13.57 18.11 20.57
N GLN A 76 -13.37 16.87 20.13
CA GLN A 76 -13.73 15.68 20.90
C GLN A 76 -12.72 15.37 22.01
N ASN A 77 -11.48 15.85 21.87
CA ASN A 77 -10.36 15.60 22.78
C ASN A 77 -9.69 16.93 23.20
N PRO A 78 -10.32 17.73 24.08
CA PRO A 78 -9.88 19.11 24.36
C PRO A 78 -8.50 19.21 25.02
N ASN A 79 -7.98 18.12 25.59
CA ASN A 79 -6.62 18.03 26.15
C ASN A 79 -5.54 17.82 25.07
N VAL A 80 -5.93 17.62 23.80
CA VAL A 80 -5.01 17.34 22.70
C VAL A 80 -4.88 18.58 21.81
N LYS A 81 -3.64 18.87 21.40
CA LYS A 81 -3.32 19.87 20.39
C LYS A 81 -2.48 19.24 19.29
N ILE A 82 -2.97 19.33 18.06
CA ILE A 82 -2.33 18.74 16.89
C ILE A 82 -1.59 19.81 16.11
N GLU A 83 -0.29 19.59 15.92
CA GLU A 83 0.55 20.38 15.02
C GLU A 83 0.61 19.68 13.66
N ALA A 84 0.00 20.31 12.65
CA ALA A 84 -0.07 19.79 11.29
C ALA A 84 1.18 20.13 10.47
N GLU A 85 1.78 19.12 9.84
CA GLU A 85 2.90 19.28 8.90
C GLU A 85 2.55 18.66 7.55
N TYR A 86 2.49 19.46 6.48
CA TYR A 86 2.12 18.92 5.17
C TYR A 86 2.90 19.52 4.00
N ALA A 87 3.04 18.71 2.94
CA ALA A 87 3.76 19.07 1.72
C ALA A 87 3.31 18.21 0.53
N PRO A 88 3.68 18.57 -0.71
CA PRO A 88 3.65 17.64 -1.85
C PRO A 88 4.55 16.41 -1.60
N PHE A 89 4.29 15.31 -2.30
CA PHE A 89 4.95 14.00 -2.06
C PHE A 89 6.49 14.07 -2.02
N ASP A 90 7.13 14.64 -3.05
CA ASP A 90 8.59 14.69 -3.14
C ASP A 90 9.21 15.51 -2.00
N ASP A 91 8.62 16.66 -1.69
CA ASP A 91 9.11 17.55 -0.65
C ASP A 91 8.82 17.02 0.75
N TYR A 92 7.74 16.27 0.92
CA TYR A 92 7.42 15.55 2.14
C TYR A 92 8.56 14.60 2.52
N TRP A 93 8.99 13.72 1.60
CA TRP A 93 10.05 12.76 1.88
C TRP A 93 11.42 13.41 2.07
N LYS A 94 11.72 14.49 1.31
CA LYS A 94 12.94 15.28 1.52
C LYS A 94 13.01 15.91 2.92
N LYS A 95 11.87 16.34 3.46
CA LYS A 95 11.77 16.90 4.82
C LYS A 95 11.75 15.83 5.91
N LEU A 96 11.15 14.67 5.64
CA LEU A 96 11.02 13.59 6.62
C LEU A 96 12.36 12.89 6.88
N ALA A 97 13.19 12.71 5.83
CA ALA A 97 14.48 12.02 5.94
C ALA A 97 15.44 12.61 7.00
N PRO A 98 15.75 13.93 7.03
CA PRO A 98 16.61 14.50 8.06
C PRO A 98 15.98 14.43 9.46
N GLN A 99 14.65 14.55 9.59
CA GLN A 99 13.96 14.36 10.88
C GLN A 99 14.13 12.93 11.39
N ALA A 100 14.07 11.94 10.48
CA ALA A 100 14.33 10.53 10.79
C ALA A 100 15.76 10.31 11.29
N SER A 101 16.75 10.92 10.61
CA SER A 101 18.17 10.87 11.02
C SER A 101 18.43 11.55 12.36
N ALA A 102 17.69 12.61 12.69
CA ALA A 102 17.79 13.32 13.96
C ALA A 102 16.93 12.71 15.09
N ASN A 103 16.20 11.63 14.83
CA ASN A 103 15.24 11.02 15.76
C ASN A 103 14.13 12.00 16.22
N GLN A 104 13.72 12.89 15.32
CA GLN A 104 12.76 13.99 15.54
C GLN A 104 11.51 13.87 14.65
N LEU A 105 11.17 12.65 14.23
CA LEU A 105 9.98 12.40 13.42
C LEU A 105 8.70 12.94 14.09
N PRO A 106 7.70 13.37 13.30
CA PRO A 106 6.35 13.63 13.77
C PRO A 106 5.75 12.39 14.45
N ASP A 107 4.84 12.57 15.40
CA ASP A 107 4.26 11.46 16.18
C ASP A 107 3.45 10.50 15.29
N VAL A 108 2.65 11.05 14.39
CA VAL A 108 1.92 10.32 13.35
C VAL A 108 2.46 10.73 11.98
N ILE A 109 2.82 9.74 11.17
CA ILE A 109 3.45 9.93 9.87
C ILE A 109 2.60 9.24 8.81
N GLN A 110 2.14 9.96 7.80
CA GLN A 110 1.60 9.32 6.60
C GLN A 110 2.74 8.58 5.91
N MET A 111 2.60 7.26 5.74
CA MET A 111 3.62 6.40 5.17
C MET A 111 3.15 5.86 3.82
N ASP A 112 4.09 5.65 2.91
CA ASP A 112 3.85 5.01 1.62
C ASP A 112 4.56 3.65 1.57
N ILE A 113 4.01 2.71 0.80
CA ILE A 113 4.57 1.37 0.62
C ILE A 113 6.04 1.39 0.17
N SER A 114 6.43 2.36 -0.66
CA SER A 114 7.81 2.52 -1.15
C SER A 114 8.80 2.89 -0.06
N TYR A 115 8.34 3.45 1.06
CA TYR A 115 9.18 3.86 2.20
C TYR A 115 8.98 3.00 3.44
N LEU A 116 7.88 2.23 3.51
CA LEU A 116 7.49 1.46 4.68
C LEU A 116 8.58 0.50 5.15
N THR A 117 9.15 -0.32 4.25
CA THR A 117 10.24 -1.24 4.61
C THR A 117 11.49 -0.51 5.07
N GLN A 118 11.83 0.64 4.45
CA GLN A 118 13.01 1.41 4.83
C GLN A 118 12.91 1.92 6.27
N TYR A 119 11.79 2.53 6.64
CA TYR A 119 11.59 3.11 7.97
C TYR A 119 11.29 2.04 9.02
N GLY A 120 10.44 1.05 8.68
CA GLY A 120 10.12 -0.07 9.56
C GLY A 120 11.33 -0.96 9.84
N GLY A 121 12.11 -1.30 8.81
CA GLY A 121 13.33 -2.11 8.94
C GLY A 121 14.46 -1.43 9.72
N LYS A 122 14.49 -0.09 9.74
CA LYS A 122 15.41 0.71 10.58
C LYS A 122 14.88 0.99 11.99
N ASN A 123 13.80 0.35 12.40
CA ASN A 123 13.17 0.50 13.72
C ASN A 123 12.77 1.96 14.04
N GLN A 124 12.44 2.74 13.00
CA GLN A 124 11.99 4.14 13.13
C GLN A 124 10.47 4.24 13.36
N LEU A 125 9.73 3.15 13.12
CA LEU A 125 8.28 3.06 13.29
C LEU A 125 7.97 2.13 14.48
N ALA A 126 7.01 2.53 15.32
CA ALA A 126 6.58 1.75 16.46
C ALA A 126 5.73 0.54 16.04
N ASP A 127 5.82 -0.55 16.80
CA ASP A 127 4.89 -1.68 16.66
C ASP A 127 3.53 -1.30 17.26
N MET A 128 2.48 -1.36 16.43
CA MET A 128 1.11 -1.04 16.79
C MET A 128 0.29 -2.25 17.21
N THR A 129 0.85 -3.46 17.13
CA THR A 129 0.19 -4.70 17.60
C THR A 129 -0.31 -4.59 19.05
N PRO A 130 0.42 -3.98 20.00
CA PRO A 130 -0.11 -3.78 21.35
C PRO A 130 -1.35 -2.88 21.39
N TYR A 131 -1.42 -1.87 20.52
CA TYR A 131 -2.53 -0.92 20.47
C TYR A 131 -3.79 -1.52 19.83
N THR A 132 -3.65 -2.46 18.89
CA THR A 132 -4.80 -3.20 18.36
C THR A 132 -5.33 -4.22 19.38
N LYS A 133 -4.43 -4.91 20.10
CA LYS A 133 -4.81 -5.91 21.11
C LYS A 133 -5.50 -5.32 22.34
N ASN A 134 -5.11 -4.11 22.77
CA ASN A 134 -5.71 -3.45 23.92
C ASN A 134 -6.91 -2.56 23.56
N GLY A 135 -7.27 -2.47 22.27
CA GLY A 135 -8.43 -1.70 21.79
C GLY A 135 -8.20 -0.19 21.62
N LEU A 136 -6.98 0.33 21.79
CA LEU A 136 -6.68 1.73 21.46
C LEU A 136 -6.81 2.00 19.96
N ILE A 137 -6.48 1.01 19.13
CA ILE A 137 -6.82 0.99 17.71
C ILE A 137 -7.91 -0.07 17.52
N ASP A 138 -9.16 0.38 17.38
CA ASP A 138 -10.27 -0.52 17.04
C ASP A 138 -10.09 -1.07 15.62
N VAL A 139 -9.83 -2.37 15.53
CA VAL A 139 -9.72 -3.13 14.28
C VAL A 139 -10.85 -4.13 14.10
N SER A 140 -11.89 -4.09 14.94
CA SER A 140 -13.00 -5.04 14.93
C SER A 140 -13.77 -5.08 13.60
N SER A 141 -13.73 -3.96 12.87
CA SER A 141 -14.42 -3.77 11.59
C SER A 141 -13.45 -3.73 10.40
N ILE A 142 -12.20 -4.16 10.60
CA ILE A 142 -11.14 -4.12 9.58
C ILE A 142 -10.70 -5.56 9.29
N SER A 143 -10.65 -5.93 8.01
CA SER A 143 -10.27 -7.29 7.63
C SER A 143 -8.80 -7.60 8.00
N PRO A 144 -8.46 -8.85 8.37
CA PRO A 144 -7.07 -9.25 8.63
C PRO A 144 -6.13 -8.96 7.45
N ASN A 145 -6.62 -9.13 6.21
CA ASN A 145 -5.88 -8.81 5.00
C ASN A 145 -5.48 -7.33 4.95
N ASN A 146 -6.38 -6.40 5.32
CA ASN A 146 -6.08 -4.97 5.39
C ASN A 146 -5.00 -4.65 6.43
N ILE A 147 -5.06 -5.30 7.59
CA ILE A 147 -4.09 -5.11 8.68
C ILE A 147 -2.70 -5.62 8.27
N SER A 148 -2.64 -6.81 7.67
CA SER A 148 -1.39 -7.46 7.25
C SER A 148 -0.58 -6.64 6.24
N GLY A 149 -1.24 -5.74 5.49
CA GLY A 149 -0.59 -4.86 4.51
C GLY A 149 0.36 -3.82 5.13
N GLY A 150 0.30 -3.60 6.44
CA GLY A 150 1.19 -2.69 7.18
C GLY A 150 2.29 -3.39 8.00
N GLU A 151 2.48 -4.69 7.79
CA GLU A 151 3.48 -5.46 8.53
C GLU A 151 4.87 -5.40 7.87
N VAL A 152 5.90 -5.19 8.70
CA VAL A 152 7.31 -5.29 8.32
C VAL A 152 8.03 -6.12 9.38
N GLY A 153 8.73 -7.18 8.96
CA GLY A 153 9.47 -8.03 9.88
C GLY A 153 8.62 -8.64 11.00
N GLY A 154 7.35 -8.98 10.70
CA GLY A 154 6.40 -9.56 11.65
C GLY A 154 5.80 -8.58 12.67
N LYS A 155 5.99 -7.27 12.49
CA LYS A 155 5.41 -6.21 13.33
C LYS A 155 4.47 -5.34 12.52
N LEU A 156 3.30 -5.01 13.07
CA LEU A 156 2.38 -4.03 12.48
C LEU A 156 2.95 -2.63 12.70
N VAL A 157 3.64 -2.08 11.71
CA VAL A 157 4.30 -0.76 11.80
C VAL A 157 3.53 0.35 11.09
N ALA A 158 2.46 -0.01 10.38
CA ALA A 158 1.61 0.94 9.67
C ALA A 158 0.15 0.49 9.63
N MET A 159 -0.78 1.43 9.73
CA MET A 159 -2.21 1.22 9.63
C MET A 159 -2.67 1.71 8.27
N ASN A 160 -3.23 0.81 7.48
CA ASN A 160 -3.71 1.13 6.14
C ASN A 160 -4.91 2.08 6.20
N LEU A 161 -4.88 3.16 5.42
CA LEU A 161 -5.94 4.17 5.41
C LEU A 161 -7.01 3.91 4.35
N GLY A 162 -6.67 3.16 3.31
CA GLY A 162 -7.61 2.74 2.28
C GLY A 162 -6.96 1.87 1.23
N VAL A 163 -7.78 1.11 0.50
CA VAL A 163 -7.30 0.04 -0.38
C VAL A 163 -7.88 0.10 -1.78
N ASN A 164 -7.08 -0.43 -2.69
CA ASN A 164 -7.48 -0.74 -4.06
C ASN A 164 -7.25 -2.24 -4.31
N ALA A 165 -8.00 -2.79 -5.25
CA ALA A 165 -7.81 -4.15 -5.73
C ALA A 165 -7.72 -4.15 -7.25
N LEU A 166 -6.94 -5.07 -7.83
CA LEU A 166 -6.94 -5.27 -9.28
C LEU A 166 -8.29 -5.77 -9.73
N ALA A 167 -8.77 -5.32 -10.88
CA ALA A 167 -10.08 -5.66 -11.43
C ALA A 167 -10.07 -5.67 -12.96
N THR A 168 -11.06 -6.37 -13.51
CA THR A 168 -11.51 -6.24 -14.89
C THR A 168 -12.80 -5.42 -14.92
N THR A 169 -12.75 -4.29 -15.60
CA THR A 169 -13.93 -3.53 -16.03
C THR A 169 -14.55 -4.20 -17.24
N ILE A 170 -15.86 -4.40 -17.24
CA ILE A 170 -16.62 -5.03 -18.33
C ILE A 170 -17.69 -4.06 -18.83
N ASP A 171 -17.77 -3.88 -20.15
CA ASP A 171 -18.93 -3.27 -20.82
C ASP A 171 -20.02 -4.32 -21.04
N VAL A 172 -21.01 -4.34 -20.14
CA VAL A 172 -22.06 -5.37 -20.11
C VAL A 172 -22.95 -5.33 -21.36
N ASN A 173 -23.22 -4.13 -21.88
CA ASN A 173 -24.04 -3.98 -23.08
C ASN A 173 -23.30 -4.51 -24.31
N THR A 174 -22.01 -4.20 -24.42
CA THR A 174 -21.19 -4.70 -25.53
C THR A 174 -21.04 -6.22 -25.44
N PHE A 175 -20.83 -6.79 -24.25
CA PHE A 175 -20.86 -8.25 -24.03
C PHE A 175 -22.16 -8.89 -24.55
N LYS A 176 -23.31 -8.35 -24.13
CA LYS A 176 -24.62 -8.83 -24.55
C LYS A 176 -24.80 -8.75 -26.06
N SER A 177 -24.41 -7.64 -26.69
CA SER A 177 -24.53 -7.43 -28.14
C SER A 177 -23.69 -8.43 -28.96
N LEU A 178 -22.57 -8.90 -28.40
CA LEU A 178 -21.67 -9.87 -29.04
C LEU A 178 -21.97 -11.33 -28.64
N GLY A 179 -23.02 -11.59 -27.85
CA GLY A 179 -23.32 -12.93 -27.35
C GLY A 179 -22.21 -13.50 -26.44
N ILE A 180 -21.50 -12.63 -25.74
CA ILE A 180 -20.52 -13.00 -24.72
C ILE A 180 -21.27 -13.11 -23.38
N PRO A 181 -21.28 -14.28 -22.72
CA PRO A 181 -21.89 -14.41 -21.40
C PRO A 181 -21.11 -13.55 -20.40
N THR A 182 -21.84 -12.87 -19.49
CA THR A 182 -21.21 -12.20 -18.35
C THR A 182 -20.52 -13.25 -17.48
N PRO A 183 -19.24 -13.08 -17.12
CA PRO A 183 -18.50 -14.07 -16.35
C PRO A 183 -19.01 -14.15 -14.91
N THR A 184 -18.72 -15.27 -14.23
CA THR A 184 -18.78 -15.31 -12.77
C THR A 184 -17.49 -14.74 -12.17
N LYS A 185 -17.42 -14.57 -10.85
CA LYS A 185 -16.19 -14.08 -10.18
C LYS A 185 -15.06 -15.12 -10.15
N GLU A 186 -15.34 -16.35 -10.56
CA GLU A 186 -14.43 -17.50 -10.58
C GLU A 186 -13.94 -17.84 -11.99
N TRP A 187 -14.18 -16.95 -12.97
CA TRP A 187 -13.74 -17.14 -14.34
C TRP A 187 -12.23 -17.29 -14.47
N THR A 188 -11.84 -18.08 -15.47
CA THR A 188 -10.48 -18.53 -15.71
C THR A 188 -9.81 -17.72 -16.81
N TRP A 189 -8.49 -17.90 -16.94
CA TRP A 189 -7.78 -17.33 -18.09
C TRP A 189 -8.25 -17.92 -19.42
N GLU A 190 -8.72 -19.17 -19.42
CA GLU A 190 -9.31 -19.80 -20.61
C GLU A 190 -10.67 -19.16 -20.96
N ASP A 191 -11.47 -18.77 -19.97
CA ASP A 191 -12.69 -18.00 -20.21
C ASP A 191 -12.35 -16.62 -20.79
N TYR A 192 -11.30 -15.97 -20.28
CA TYR A 192 -10.82 -14.70 -20.80
C TYR A 192 -10.29 -14.83 -22.24
N ASP A 193 -9.61 -15.93 -22.58
CA ASP A 193 -9.20 -16.26 -23.96
C ASP A 193 -10.42 -16.38 -24.90
N ALA A 194 -11.51 -16.97 -24.42
CA ALA A 194 -12.76 -17.09 -25.17
C ALA A 194 -13.46 -15.73 -25.35
N VAL A 195 -13.45 -14.87 -24.33
CA VAL A 195 -13.92 -13.48 -24.43
C VAL A 195 -13.11 -12.72 -25.48
N ALA A 196 -11.78 -12.84 -25.46
CA ALA A 196 -10.90 -12.18 -26.42
C ALA A 196 -11.23 -12.58 -27.87
N ALA A 197 -11.42 -13.88 -28.11
CA ALA A 197 -11.77 -14.40 -29.44
C ALA A 197 -13.16 -13.91 -29.92
N LYS A 198 -14.18 -13.94 -29.04
CA LYS A 198 -15.53 -13.43 -29.39
C LYS A 198 -15.56 -11.93 -29.60
N ALA A 199 -14.85 -11.17 -28.76
CA ALA A 199 -14.70 -9.73 -28.93
C ALA A 199 -14.10 -9.42 -30.31
N LYS A 200 -13.03 -10.14 -30.68
CA LYS A 200 -12.39 -9.97 -31.99
C LYS A 200 -13.30 -10.32 -33.16
N ALA A 201 -14.05 -11.41 -33.08
CA ALA A 201 -15.04 -11.77 -34.09
C ALA A 201 -16.14 -10.70 -34.26
N GLY A 202 -16.45 -9.98 -33.18
CA GLY A 202 -17.34 -8.82 -33.16
C GLY A 202 -16.71 -7.48 -33.55
N GLY A 203 -15.45 -7.47 -34.01
CA GLY A 203 -14.73 -6.24 -34.38
C GLY A 203 -14.23 -5.42 -33.20
N LYS A 204 -14.18 -6.00 -31.99
CA LYS A 204 -13.69 -5.38 -30.75
C LYS A 204 -12.39 -6.04 -30.27
N GLN A 205 -11.84 -5.51 -29.19
CA GLN A 205 -10.64 -6.00 -28.52
C GLN A 205 -10.91 -6.27 -27.04
N ILE A 206 -9.92 -6.82 -26.36
CA ILE A 206 -9.78 -6.80 -24.90
C ILE A 206 -8.72 -5.76 -24.53
N GLY A 207 -8.92 -5.04 -23.42
CA GLY A 207 -8.08 -3.89 -23.04
C GLY A 207 -7.36 -4.06 -21.71
N GLY A 208 -6.43 -3.15 -21.42
CA GLY A 208 -5.81 -2.93 -20.11
C GLY A 208 -4.75 -3.93 -19.63
N PHE A 209 -4.41 -4.97 -20.41
CA PHE A 209 -3.21 -5.77 -20.14
C PHE A 209 -1.94 -5.22 -20.81
N ALA A 210 -2.10 -4.27 -21.74
CA ALA A 210 -1.02 -3.82 -22.60
C ALA A 210 0.07 -3.09 -21.81
N LEU A 211 1.33 -3.55 -21.97
CA LEU A 211 2.54 -2.95 -21.41
C LEU A 211 2.62 -2.82 -19.88
N HIS A 212 1.66 -3.38 -19.14
CA HIS A 212 1.61 -3.39 -17.67
C HIS A 212 2.02 -4.74 -17.06
N HIS A 213 3.06 -5.36 -17.64
CA HIS A 213 3.52 -6.68 -17.22
C HIS A 213 4.04 -6.71 -15.79
N GLU A 214 4.57 -5.59 -15.28
CA GLU A 214 4.97 -5.39 -13.89
C GLU A 214 3.83 -5.55 -12.88
N VAL A 215 2.58 -5.45 -13.32
CA VAL A 215 1.40 -5.66 -12.47
C VAL A 215 0.76 -7.03 -12.74
N PHE A 216 0.47 -7.32 -14.01
CA PHE A 216 -0.35 -8.49 -14.35
C PHE A 216 0.42 -9.80 -14.39
N PHE A 217 1.72 -9.78 -14.66
CA PHE A 217 2.54 -10.99 -14.57
C PHE A 217 2.75 -11.43 -13.11
N PRO A 218 3.07 -10.55 -12.14
CA PRO A 218 3.06 -10.91 -10.72
C PRO A 218 1.70 -11.43 -10.24
N TYR A 219 0.58 -10.82 -10.66
CA TYR A 219 -0.76 -11.36 -10.37
C TYR A 219 -0.92 -12.79 -10.91
N TYR A 220 -0.51 -13.03 -12.17
CA TYR A 220 -0.54 -14.36 -12.77
C TYR A 220 0.29 -15.36 -11.97
N LEU A 221 1.53 -15.01 -11.62
CA LEU A 221 2.42 -15.86 -10.80
C LEU A 221 1.75 -16.25 -9.48
N ARG A 222 1.15 -15.28 -8.78
CA ARG A 222 0.43 -15.53 -7.52
C ARG A 222 -0.75 -16.49 -7.71
N SER A 223 -1.47 -16.38 -8.83
CA SER A 223 -2.60 -17.29 -9.14
C SER A 223 -2.16 -18.74 -9.40
N VAL A 224 -0.87 -18.97 -9.63
CA VAL A 224 -0.26 -20.30 -9.80
C VAL A 224 0.73 -20.65 -8.68
N ASP A 225 0.53 -20.05 -7.49
CA ASP A 225 1.35 -20.28 -6.29
C ASP A 225 2.85 -19.98 -6.47
N GLN A 226 3.17 -19.00 -7.32
CA GLN A 226 4.52 -18.47 -7.56
C GLN A 226 4.60 -17.00 -7.16
N LYS A 227 5.83 -16.47 -7.05
CA LYS A 227 6.07 -15.06 -6.71
C LYS A 227 7.02 -14.41 -7.70
N MET A 228 6.86 -13.10 -7.90
CA MET A 228 7.77 -12.33 -8.74
C MET A 228 9.18 -12.26 -8.12
N TYR A 229 9.26 -11.97 -6.82
CA TYR A 229 10.51 -11.89 -6.06
C TYR A 229 10.50 -12.89 -4.91
N ASN A 230 11.67 -13.42 -4.54
CA ASN A 230 11.81 -14.21 -3.33
C ASN A 230 11.73 -13.31 -2.08
N ALA A 231 11.57 -13.91 -0.90
CA ALA A 231 11.29 -13.16 0.33
C ALA A 231 12.42 -12.19 0.76
N ASP A 232 13.67 -12.51 0.41
CA ASP A 232 14.84 -11.67 0.73
C ASP A 232 15.17 -10.64 -0.37
N GLY A 233 14.46 -10.68 -1.50
CA GLY A 233 14.66 -9.73 -2.60
C GLY A 233 15.98 -9.89 -3.36
N THR A 234 16.63 -11.05 -3.26
CA THR A 234 17.92 -11.33 -3.92
C THR A 234 17.80 -12.11 -5.23
N ALA A 235 16.60 -12.60 -5.55
CA ALA A 235 16.30 -13.31 -6.79
C ALA A 235 14.81 -13.21 -7.15
N LEU A 236 14.46 -13.65 -8.36
CA LEU A 236 13.08 -13.92 -8.72
C LEU A 236 12.51 -15.03 -7.81
N GLY A 237 11.20 -14.94 -7.55
CA GLY A 237 10.50 -15.85 -6.63
C GLY A 237 10.12 -17.20 -7.25
N TYR A 238 10.32 -17.38 -8.55
CA TYR A 238 10.03 -18.61 -9.29
C TYR A 238 11.32 -19.17 -9.88
N THR A 239 11.49 -20.51 -9.87
CA THR A 239 12.69 -21.21 -10.39
C THR A 239 12.45 -21.98 -11.70
N ASP A 240 11.20 -22.28 -12.02
CA ASP A 240 10.76 -22.93 -13.26
C ASP A 240 10.24 -21.87 -14.25
N ASP A 241 10.68 -21.90 -15.52
CA ASP A 241 10.28 -20.91 -16.54
C ASP A 241 8.85 -21.11 -17.05
N LYS A 242 8.22 -22.25 -16.74
CA LYS A 242 6.88 -22.58 -17.21
C LYS A 242 5.84 -21.48 -16.97
N PRO A 243 5.71 -20.83 -15.79
CA PRO A 243 4.73 -19.77 -15.59
C PRO A 243 4.97 -18.55 -16.49
N PHE A 244 6.24 -18.16 -16.70
CA PHE A 244 6.59 -17.11 -17.65
C PHE A 244 6.16 -17.51 -19.07
N ILE A 245 6.52 -18.72 -19.48
CA ILE A 245 6.24 -19.23 -20.83
C ILE A 245 4.73 -19.29 -21.08
N ASP A 246 3.95 -19.84 -20.16
CA ASP A 246 2.49 -19.94 -20.29
C ASP A 246 1.84 -18.56 -20.43
N TYR A 247 2.24 -17.59 -19.60
CA TYR A 247 1.72 -16.23 -19.62
C TYR A 247 2.04 -15.51 -20.93
N PHE A 248 3.32 -15.51 -21.34
CA PHE A 248 3.75 -14.77 -22.53
C PHE A 248 3.35 -15.45 -23.84
N LYS A 249 3.15 -16.78 -23.88
CA LYS A 249 2.51 -17.45 -25.02
C LYS A 249 1.06 -17.03 -25.19
N ARG A 250 0.29 -16.95 -24.10
CA ARG A 250 -1.09 -16.43 -24.14
C ARG A 250 -1.10 -14.99 -24.67
N TYR A 251 -0.22 -14.15 -24.13
CA TYR A 251 -0.12 -12.76 -24.51
C TYR A 251 0.31 -12.57 -25.98
N GLN A 252 1.29 -13.35 -26.45
CA GLN A 252 1.70 -13.39 -27.86
C GLN A 252 0.54 -13.83 -28.76
N LYS A 253 -0.22 -14.86 -28.39
CA LYS A 253 -1.41 -15.31 -29.14
C LYS A 253 -2.46 -14.19 -29.25
N TRP A 254 -2.72 -13.45 -28.17
CA TRP A 254 -3.65 -12.30 -28.23
C TRP A 254 -3.14 -11.20 -29.16
N TYR A 255 -1.85 -10.91 -29.11
CA TYR A 255 -1.23 -9.91 -29.97
C TYR A 255 -1.34 -10.29 -31.45
N GLU A 256 -0.96 -11.52 -31.80
CA GLU A 256 -1.00 -12.03 -33.18
C GLU A 256 -2.43 -12.09 -33.75
N ALA A 257 -3.41 -12.45 -32.91
CA ALA A 257 -4.82 -12.43 -33.30
C ALA A 257 -5.41 -11.01 -33.39
N GLY A 258 -4.65 -9.99 -32.96
CA GLY A 258 -5.13 -8.61 -32.87
C GLY A 258 -6.26 -8.42 -31.85
N ASN A 259 -6.29 -9.28 -30.83
CA ASN A 259 -7.26 -9.23 -29.72
C ASN A 259 -6.94 -8.10 -28.75
N ILE A 260 -5.68 -7.70 -28.65
CA ILE A 260 -5.23 -6.55 -27.86
C ILE A 260 -4.75 -5.43 -28.79
N LEU A 261 -4.66 -4.21 -28.27
CA LEU A 261 -4.15 -3.07 -29.02
C LEU A 261 -2.69 -3.32 -29.46
N SER A 262 -2.35 -2.83 -30.64
CA SER A 262 -1.00 -2.97 -31.18
C SER A 262 -0.01 -2.08 -30.43
N LEU A 263 1.27 -2.49 -30.37
CA LEU A 263 2.28 -1.78 -29.59
C LEU A 263 2.56 -0.36 -30.10
N ASP A 264 2.45 -0.13 -31.40
CA ASP A 264 2.57 1.19 -32.01
C ASP A 264 1.47 2.14 -31.50
N LYS A 265 0.22 1.68 -31.46
CA LYS A 265 -0.91 2.46 -30.93
C LYS A 265 -0.79 2.66 -29.43
N GLU A 266 -0.42 1.62 -28.69
CA GLU A 266 -0.22 1.72 -27.24
C GLU A 266 0.87 2.76 -26.90
N SER A 267 1.97 2.79 -27.67
CA SER A 267 3.05 3.76 -27.47
C SER A 267 2.67 5.23 -27.67
N GLN A 268 1.54 5.51 -28.35
CA GLN A 268 1.05 6.87 -28.57
C GLN A 268 0.16 7.36 -27.43
N LYS A 269 -0.28 6.46 -26.54
CA LYS A 269 -1.13 6.82 -25.41
C LYS A 269 -0.36 7.56 -24.34
N LYS A 270 -1.02 8.54 -23.74
CA LYS A 270 -0.58 9.30 -22.57
C LYS A 270 -1.06 8.70 -21.26
N GLY A 271 -1.98 7.73 -21.32
CA GLY A 271 -2.50 7.03 -20.14
C GLY A 271 -3.58 7.81 -19.40
N VAL A 272 -4.37 8.60 -20.13
CA VAL A 272 -5.54 9.33 -19.60
C VAL A 272 -6.84 8.58 -19.89
N ALA A 273 -7.89 8.82 -19.10
CA ALA A 273 -9.15 8.08 -19.20
C ALA A 273 -9.85 8.28 -20.56
N GLU A 274 -9.63 9.41 -21.21
CA GLU A 274 -10.14 9.74 -22.55
C GLU A 274 -9.61 8.83 -23.65
N GLU A 275 -8.46 8.18 -23.43
CA GLU A 275 -7.80 7.26 -24.36
C GLU A 275 -8.11 5.78 -24.05
N ASP A 276 -8.98 5.51 -23.05
CA ASP A 276 -9.34 4.15 -22.68
C ASP A 276 -10.18 3.47 -23.79
N GLU A 277 -9.81 2.24 -24.15
CA GLU A 277 -10.46 1.55 -25.28
C GLU A 277 -11.92 1.14 -24.99
N ILE A 278 -12.34 1.02 -23.72
CA ILE A 278 -13.76 0.84 -23.40
C ILE A 278 -14.53 2.12 -23.71
N LEU A 279 -13.96 3.28 -23.34
CA LEU A 279 -14.58 4.58 -23.61
C LEU A 279 -14.71 4.80 -25.12
N LEU A 280 -13.61 4.58 -25.86
CA LEU A 280 -13.55 4.65 -27.32
C LEU A 280 -14.39 3.57 -28.02
N ASN A 281 -14.98 2.64 -27.26
CA ASN A 281 -15.79 1.54 -27.76
C ASN A 281 -15.00 0.62 -28.72
N ASN A 282 -13.69 0.47 -28.51
CA ASN A 282 -12.85 -0.46 -29.25
C ASN A 282 -12.63 -1.76 -28.47
N ALA A 283 -12.71 -1.72 -27.13
CA ALA A 283 -12.55 -2.88 -26.27
C ALA A 283 -13.79 -3.18 -25.44
N VAL A 284 -13.96 -4.47 -25.10
CA VAL A 284 -15.06 -4.96 -24.25
C VAL A 284 -14.67 -5.08 -22.78
N THR A 285 -13.36 -5.09 -22.51
CA THR A 285 -12.78 -5.14 -21.17
C THR A 285 -11.68 -4.09 -21.00
N GLY A 286 -11.41 -3.73 -19.74
CA GLY A 286 -10.25 -2.94 -19.33
C GLY A 286 -9.76 -3.45 -17.98
N ASN A 287 -8.46 -3.65 -17.82
CA ASN A 287 -7.88 -4.20 -16.60
C ASN A 287 -7.05 -3.12 -15.90
N GLY A 288 -7.15 -3.06 -14.57
CA GLY A 288 -6.47 -2.03 -13.79
C GLY A 288 -6.82 -2.09 -12.31
N TRP A 289 -6.51 -1.02 -11.59
CA TRP A 289 -6.87 -0.86 -10.19
C TRP A 289 -8.31 -0.35 -10.05
N SER A 290 -9.01 -0.81 -9.01
CA SER A 290 -10.41 -0.46 -8.75
C SER A 290 -10.70 1.05 -8.73
N ASN A 291 -9.75 1.88 -8.28
CA ASN A 291 -9.91 3.34 -8.27
C ASN A 291 -9.88 3.97 -9.68
N GLN A 292 -9.27 3.30 -10.67
CA GLN A 292 -9.20 3.78 -12.05
C GLN A 292 -10.55 3.64 -12.77
N PHE A 293 -11.41 2.73 -12.30
CA PHE A 293 -12.75 2.51 -12.84
C PHE A 293 -13.56 3.80 -12.94
N LEU A 294 -13.54 4.64 -11.91
CA LEU A 294 -14.39 5.83 -11.83
C LEU A 294 -14.09 6.82 -12.96
N ALA A 295 -12.82 6.98 -13.31
CA ALA A 295 -12.39 7.92 -14.35
C ALA A 295 -12.95 7.52 -15.72
N VAL A 296 -12.98 6.23 -16.04
CA VAL A 296 -13.53 5.71 -17.30
C VAL A 296 -15.07 5.65 -17.24
N ALA A 297 -15.62 5.09 -16.16
CA ALA A 297 -17.06 4.89 -16.01
C ALA A 297 -17.87 6.20 -15.99
N ASN A 298 -17.27 7.30 -15.53
CA ASN A 298 -17.93 8.61 -15.57
C ASN A 298 -17.96 9.23 -16.97
N LEU A 299 -17.07 8.82 -17.87
CA LEU A 299 -17.04 9.28 -19.26
C LEU A 299 -17.96 8.43 -20.15
N VAL A 300 -18.17 7.16 -19.82
CA VAL A 300 -19.10 6.28 -20.54
C VAL A 300 -20.55 6.51 -20.06
N LYS A 301 -21.36 7.17 -20.89
CA LYS A 301 -22.75 7.55 -20.51
C LYS A 301 -23.81 6.49 -20.79
N ASP A 302 -23.66 5.70 -21.86
CA ASP A 302 -24.75 4.86 -22.39
C ASP A 302 -24.46 3.34 -22.34
N ARG A 303 -23.32 2.95 -21.76
CA ARG A 303 -22.90 1.55 -21.64
C ARG A 303 -22.50 1.27 -20.19
N PRO A 304 -23.34 0.58 -19.40
CA PRO A 304 -23.06 0.35 -18.00
C PRO A 304 -21.80 -0.51 -17.88
N LEU A 305 -20.83 0.01 -17.14
CA LEU A 305 -19.60 -0.69 -16.81
C LEU A 305 -19.73 -1.35 -15.44
N GLU A 306 -19.21 -2.56 -15.31
CA GLU A 306 -19.18 -3.33 -14.07
C GLU A 306 -17.75 -3.79 -13.73
N LEU A 307 -17.49 -4.01 -12.45
CA LEU A 307 -16.21 -4.51 -11.96
C LEU A 307 -16.27 -6.01 -11.62
N PHE A 308 -15.32 -6.76 -12.17
CA PHE A 308 -15.11 -8.18 -11.92
C PHE A 308 -13.66 -8.41 -11.47
N PRO A 309 -13.38 -9.51 -10.75
CA PRO A 309 -11.99 -9.89 -10.49
C PRO A 309 -11.25 -10.19 -11.79
N LEU A 310 -9.92 -10.06 -11.75
CA LEU A 310 -9.07 -10.60 -12.81
C LEU A 310 -9.29 -12.12 -12.94
N PRO A 311 -9.13 -12.69 -14.14
CA PRO A 311 -9.32 -14.12 -14.35
C PRO A 311 -8.26 -14.96 -13.61
N GLY A 312 -8.61 -16.18 -13.22
CA GLY A 312 -7.68 -17.16 -12.64
C GLY A 312 -8.37 -18.16 -11.70
N ARG A 313 -8.04 -19.46 -11.85
CA ARG A 313 -8.63 -20.54 -11.02
C ARG A 313 -8.39 -20.36 -9.52
N ASN A 314 -7.27 -19.76 -9.15
CA ASN A 314 -6.98 -19.33 -7.77
C ASN A 314 -6.92 -17.79 -7.71
N GLY A 315 -7.91 -17.11 -8.29
CA GLY A 315 -7.97 -15.65 -8.33
C GLY A 315 -7.87 -15.02 -6.93
N ASN A 316 -8.39 -15.69 -5.90
CA ASN A 316 -8.24 -15.28 -4.50
C ASN A 316 -6.79 -15.31 -3.97
N LYS A 317 -5.96 -16.21 -4.49
CA LYS A 317 -4.52 -16.23 -4.21
C LYS A 317 -3.75 -15.22 -5.08
N GLY A 318 -4.21 -15.04 -6.33
CA GLY A 318 -3.68 -14.03 -7.24
C GLY A 318 -3.85 -12.61 -6.69
N LEU A 319 -5.08 -12.32 -6.25
CA LEU A 319 -5.50 -11.02 -5.78
C LEU A 319 -4.93 -10.70 -4.40
N PHE A 320 -4.62 -9.43 -4.20
CA PHE A 320 -4.22 -8.84 -2.94
C PHE A 320 -4.81 -7.44 -2.84
N LEU A 321 -4.98 -6.95 -1.62
CA LEU A 321 -5.34 -5.55 -1.38
C LEU A 321 -4.08 -4.71 -1.46
N LYS A 322 -4.03 -3.73 -2.37
CA LYS A 322 -2.96 -2.75 -2.43
C LYS A 322 -3.30 -1.60 -1.49
N PRO A 323 -2.51 -1.37 -0.43
CA PRO A 323 -2.64 -0.18 0.41
C PRO A 323 -2.38 1.06 -0.43
N SER A 324 -3.27 2.04 -0.32
CA SER A 324 -3.10 3.34 -0.98
C SER A 324 -2.05 4.20 -0.28
N MET A 325 -2.07 4.16 1.06
CA MET A 325 -1.15 4.81 1.99
C MET A 325 -1.49 4.36 3.41
N TYR A 326 -0.63 4.72 4.35
CA TYR A 326 -0.77 4.33 5.74
C TYR A 326 -0.63 5.52 6.70
N PHE A 327 -1.00 5.32 7.95
CA PHE A 327 -0.39 6.02 9.08
C PHE A 327 0.53 5.11 9.87
N SER A 328 1.68 5.63 10.27
CA SER A 328 2.62 5.00 11.19
C SER A 328 2.84 5.89 12.40
N ILE A 329 3.20 5.28 13.52
CA ILE A 329 3.62 6.01 14.73
C ILE A 329 5.15 6.03 14.78
N ALA A 330 5.75 7.21 14.98
CA ALA A 330 7.20 7.28 15.15
C ALA A 330 7.63 6.52 16.41
N ASN A 331 8.67 5.71 16.30
CA ASN A 331 9.23 5.01 17.46
C ASN A 331 9.83 6.01 18.49
N SER A 332 10.28 7.18 18.03
CA SER A 332 10.76 8.28 18.88
C SER A 332 9.66 9.06 19.61
N SER A 333 8.39 8.88 19.23
CA SER A 333 7.27 9.62 19.81
C SER A 333 7.14 9.36 21.31
N LYS A 334 6.88 10.43 22.08
CA LYS A 334 6.50 10.34 23.50
C LYS A 334 4.98 10.20 23.68
N GLN A 335 4.19 10.37 22.62
CA GLN A 335 2.73 10.42 22.62
C GLN A 335 2.11 9.23 21.88
N LYS A 336 2.74 8.05 21.91
CA LYS A 336 2.33 6.89 21.09
C LYS A 336 0.89 6.45 21.33
N GLU A 337 0.40 6.52 22.57
CA GLU A 337 -1.00 6.16 22.86
C GLU A 337 -1.98 7.16 22.23
N GLU A 338 -1.68 8.45 22.26
CA GLU A 338 -2.53 9.47 21.64
C GLU A 338 -2.46 9.41 20.11
N ALA A 339 -1.27 9.13 19.57
CA ALA A 339 -1.07 8.83 18.14
C ALA A 339 -1.93 7.64 17.69
N ALA A 340 -1.97 6.56 18.49
CA ALA A 340 -2.79 5.37 18.23
C ALA A 340 -4.30 5.70 18.24
N LYS A 341 -4.78 6.48 19.21
CA LYS A 341 -6.18 6.93 19.25
C LYS A 341 -6.55 7.78 18.04
N PHE A 342 -5.67 8.72 17.64
CA PHE A 342 -5.89 9.54 16.45
C PHE A 342 -5.99 8.67 15.18
N ILE A 343 -5.11 7.66 15.03
CA ILE A 343 -5.18 6.71 13.93
C ILE A 343 -6.52 5.94 13.96
N SER A 344 -6.96 5.47 15.13
CA SER A 344 -8.23 4.77 15.29
C SER A 344 -9.43 5.64 14.90
N PHE A 345 -9.45 6.89 15.38
CA PHE A 345 -10.46 7.88 15.00
C PHE A 345 -10.47 8.10 13.49
N PHE A 346 -9.31 8.30 12.88
CA PHE A 346 -9.19 8.58 11.46
C PHE A 346 -9.79 7.46 10.59
N VAL A 347 -9.58 6.19 10.96
CA VAL A 347 -10.05 5.04 10.17
C VAL A 347 -11.46 4.56 10.52
N ASN A 348 -12.03 4.94 11.68
CA ASN A 348 -13.33 4.44 12.14
C ASN A 348 -14.41 5.50 12.33
N ASP A 349 -14.07 6.78 12.55
CA ASP A 349 -15.07 7.80 12.78
C ASP A 349 -15.83 8.14 11.48
N ILE A 350 -17.15 8.00 11.53
CA ILE A 350 -18.03 8.15 10.36
C ILE A 350 -18.07 9.62 9.90
N GLU A 351 -18.11 10.59 10.81
CA GLU A 351 -18.21 12.00 10.46
C GLU A 351 -16.89 12.52 9.87
N ALA A 352 -15.75 12.08 10.42
CA ALA A 352 -14.44 12.30 9.82
C ALA A 352 -14.39 11.71 8.40
N ASN A 353 -14.88 10.49 8.21
CA ASN A 353 -14.84 9.83 6.90
C ASN A 353 -15.83 10.41 5.89
N LYS A 354 -16.91 11.08 6.31
CA LYS A 354 -17.75 11.91 5.43
C LYS A 354 -17.02 13.13 4.87
N LEU A 355 -15.97 13.60 5.56
CA LEU A 355 -15.07 14.63 5.05
C LEU A 355 -14.00 14.03 4.12
N ILE A 356 -13.46 12.86 4.47
CA ILE A 356 -12.39 12.18 3.70
C ILE A 356 -12.91 11.63 2.36
N LYS A 357 -14.14 11.09 2.34
CA LYS A 357 -14.84 10.56 1.15
C LYS A 357 -14.01 9.57 0.30
N GLY A 358 -13.15 8.78 0.94
CA GLY A 358 -12.30 7.82 0.25
C GLY A 358 -11.19 8.42 -0.62
N ASP A 359 -10.84 9.71 -0.45
CA ASP A 359 -9.70 10.34 -1.15
C ASP A 359 -8.36 9.64 -0.89
N ARG A 360 -8.27 8.94 0.25
CA ARG A 360 -7.14 8.07 0.61
C ARG A 360 -7.44 6.58 0.33
N GLY A 361 -8.16 6.30 -0.75
CA GLY A 361 -8.61 4.95 -1.11
C GLY A 361 -9.92 4.55 -0.41
N VAL A 362 -10.47 3.40 -0.80
CA VAL A 362 -11.69 2.87 -0.16
C VAL A 362 -11.38 2.59 1.32
N PRO A 363 -12.17 3.13 2.27
CA PRO A 363 -11.88 2.98 3.70
C PRO A 363 -11.77 1.52 4.14
N VAL A 364 -10.80 1.24 5.02
CA VAL A 364 -10.54 -0.13 5.50
C VAL A 364 -11.58 -0.64 6.49
N SER A 365 -12.33 0.25 7.13
CA SER A 365 -13.38 -0.10 8.10
C SER A 365 -14.70 -0.39 7.38
N SER A 366 -15.26 -1.59 7.57
CA SER A 366 -16.56 -1.98 7.00
C SER A 366 -17.69 -1.07 7.45
N LYS A 367 -17.70 -0.68 8.73
CA LYS A 367 -18.68 0.28 9.29
C LYS A 367 -18.64 1.62 8.55
N VAL A 368 -17.44 2.15 8.29
CA VAL A 368 -17.26 3.40 7.56
C VAL A 368 -17.73 3.24 6.12
N LYS A 369 -17.36 2.15 5.45
CA LYS A 369 -17.82 1.88 4.08
C LYS A 369 -19.34 1.87 4.00
N ASP A 370 -20.01 1.12 4.87
CA ASP A 370 -21.47 1.01 4.88
C ASP A 370 -22.15 2.35 5.17
N ALA A 371 -21.57 3.17 6.06
CA ALA A 371 -22.09 4.51 6.36
C ALA A 371 -21.89 5.52 5.21
N LEU A 372 -20.84 5.35 4.40
CA LEU A 372 -20.59 6.21 3.25
C LEU A 372 -21.40 5.81 2.01
N LYS A 373 -21.70 4.52 1.80
CA LYS A 373 -22.42 4.02 0.61
C LYS A 373 -23.63 4.85 0.18
N PRO A 374 -24.55 5.30 1.09
CA PRO A 374 -25.70 6.12 0.70
C PRO A 374 -25.36 7.52 0.14
N LEU A 375 -24.12 7.98 0.37
CA LEU A 375 -23.63 9.29 -0.08
C LEU A 375 -22.85 9.21 -1.41
N LEU A 376 -22.62 8.00 -1.91
CA LEU A 376 -21.84 7.73 -3.10
C LEU A 376 -22.72 7.69 -4.35
N SER A 377 -22.14 8.10 -5.49
CA SER A 377 -22.74 7.85 -6.80
C SER A 377 -22.79 6.35 -7.11
N PRO A 378 -23.65 5.89 -8.04
CA PRO A 378 -23.74 4.48 -8.40
C PRO A 378 -22.39 3.86 -8.82
N ASN A 379 -21.52 4.60 -9.52
CA ASN A 379 -20.20 4.10 -9.92
C ASN A 379 -19.23 3.99 -8.74
N GLU A 380 -19.30 4.89 -7.77
CA GLU A 380 -18.51 4.81 -6.53
C GLU A 380 -18.96 3.64 -5.66
N VAL A 381 -20.28 3.36 -5.59
CA VAL A 381 -20.82 2.17 -4.90
C VAL A 381 -20.23 0.88 -5.47
N LYS A 382 -20.10 0.76 -6.80
CA LYS A 382 -19.47 -0.42 -7.43
C LYS A 382 -18.03 -0.64 -6.98
N ILE A 383 -17.25 0.43 -6.83
CA ILE A 383 -15.87 0.34 -6.32
C ILE A 383 -15.87 -0.15 -4.87
N PHE A 384 -16.75 0.40 -4.03
CA PHE A 384 -16.84 0.02 -2.62
C PHE A 384 -17.27 -1.45 -2.45
N ASP A 385 -18.27 -1.89 -3.22
CA ASP A 385 -18.74 -3.28 -3.20
C ASP A 385 -17.69 -4.25 -3.72
N TYR A 386 -16.97 -3.88 -4.79
CA TYR A 386 -15.88 -4.69 -5.33
C TYR A 386 -14.73 -4.84 -4.33
N VAL A 387 -14.30 -3.75 -3.70
CA VAL A 387 -13.23 -3.80 -2.69
C VAL A 387 -13.66 -4.58 -1.45
N ALA A 388 -14.90 -4.42 -0.99
CA ALA A 388 -15.44 -5.22 0.12
C ALA A 388 -15.47 -6.73 -0.21
N TRP A 389 -15.80 -7.09 -1.45
CA TRP A 389 -15.66 -8.47 -1.93
C TRP A 389 -14.19 -8.92 -1.94
N ALA A 390 -13.28 -8.10 -2.47
CA ALA A 390 -11.85 -8.42 -2.56
C ALA A 390 -11.22 -8.66 -1.18
N GLU A 391 -11.63 -7.93 -0.14
CA GLU A 391 -11.13 -8.12 1.23
C GLU A 391 -11.30 -9.55 1.75
N GLN A 392 -12.39 -10.20 1.36
CA GLN A 392 -12.72 -11.58 1.74
C GLN A 392 -12.20 -12.63 0.73
N ASN A 393 -11.75 -12.17 -0.44
CA ASN A 393 -11.38 -13.01 -1.59
C ASN A 393 -9.98 -12.64 -2.11
N SER A 394 -9.08 -12.29 -1.20
CA SER A 394 -7.68 -11.97 -1.52
C SER A 394 -6.74 -12.62 -0.52
N SER A 395 -5.46 -12.67 -0.87
CA SER A 395 -4.39 -13.13 0.01
C SER A 395 -3.50 -11.95 0.43
N GLN A 396 -2.64 -12.20 1.42
CA GLN A 396 -1.66 -11.23 1.87
C GLN A 396 -0.79 -10.74 0.70
N MET A 397 -0.62 -9.43 0.60
CA MET A 397 0.25 -8.82 -0.41
C MET A 397 1.69 -9.33 -0.24
N ASP A 398 2.42 -9.45 -1.35
CA ASP A 398 3.86 -9.72 -1.27
C ASP A 398 4.61 -8.58 -0.56
N PRO A 399 5.80 -8.88 0.01
CA PRO A 399 6.66 -7.84 0.57
C PRO A 399 6.95 -6.73 -0.44
N PRO A 400 7.30 -5.52 0.02
CA PRO A 400 7.66 -4.42 -0.89
C PRO A 400 8.77 -4.82 -1.86
N ASN A 401 8.65 -4.33 -3.10
CA ASN A 401 9.57 -4.67 -4.18
C ASN A 401 11.03 -4.39 -3.79
N PRO A 402 11.98 -5.29 -4.14
CA PRO A 402 13.37 -5.14 -3.77
C PRO A 402 14.07 -4.01 -4.53
N VAL A 403 15.25 -3.62 -4.04
CA VAL A 403 16.17 -2.75 -4.80
C VAL A 403 16.51 -3.44 -6.13
N GLY A 404 16.44 -2.68 -7.22
CA GLY A 404 16.61 -3.21 -8.58
C GLY A 404 15.29 -3.59 -9.27
N SER A 405 14.15 -3.59 -8.58
CA SER A 405 12.83 -3.88 -9.17
C SER A 405 12.52 -3.03 -10.40
N ILE A 406 12.77 -1.72 -10.37
CA ILE A 406 12.58 -0.82 -11.54
C ILE A 406 13.40 -1.27 -12.76
N GLU A 407 14.62 -1.78 -12.54
CA GLU A 407 15.47 -2.31 -13.62
C GLU A 407 14.89 -3.64 -14.15
N VAL A 408 14.41 -4.51 -13.26
CA VAL A 408 13.71 -5.76 -13.62
C VAL A 408 12.42 -5.48 -14.40
N GLU A 409 11.64 -4.47 -14.02
CA GLU A 409 10.42 -4.05 -14.72
C GLU A 409 10.73 -3.57 -16.15
N LYS A 410 11.79 -2.78 -16.32
CA LYS A 410 12.27 -2.36 -17.65
C LYS A 410 12.72 -3.56 -18.48
N LEU A 411 13.44 -4.51 -17.88
CA LEU A 411 13.83 -5.75 -18.54
C LEU A 411 12.60 -6.56 -18.97
N LEU A 412 11.60 -6.69 -18.10
CA LEU A 412 10.35 -7.41 -18.39
C LEU A 412 9.57 -6.76 -19.55
N LYS A 413 9.45 -5.42 -19.54
CA LYS A 413 8.82 -4.68 -20.64
C LYS A 413 9.55 -4.90 -21.96
N ALA A 414 10.87 -4.70 -21.98
CA ALA A 414 11.68 -4.90 -23.18
C ALA A 414 11.62 -6.35 -23.69
N THR A 415 11.55 -7.32 -22.78
CA THR A 415 11.42 -8.75 -23.12
C THR A 415 10.08 -9.03 -23.76
N SER A 416 8.98 -8.51 -23.20
CA SER A 416 7.64 -8.60 -23.80
C SER A 416 7.61 -8.01 -25.21
N GLU A 417 8.17 -6.81 -25.41
CA GLU A 417 8.25 -6.18 -26.72
C GLU A 417 9.01 -7.05 -27.73
N GLN A 418 10.13 -7.66 -27.33
CA GLN A 418 10.89 -8.56 -28.19
C GLN A 418 10.08 -9.82 -28.55
N ILE A 419 9.34 -10.40 -27.61
CA ILE A 419 8.43 -11.54 -27.86
C ILE A 419 7.35 -11.15 -28.86
N LEU A 420 6.68 -10.01 -28.64
CA LEU A 420 5.57 -9.55 -29.48
C LEU A 420 6.01 -9.17 -30.89
N TYR A 421 7.20 -8.59 -31.05
CA TYR A 421 7.81 -8.33 -32.36
C TYR A 421 8.49 -9.56 -32.96
N LYS A 422 8.36 -10.74 -32.35
CA LYS A 422 8.97 -12.01 -32.80
C LYS A 422 10.49 -11.94 -32.98
N LYS A 423 11.16 -11.10 -32.20
CA LYS A 423 12.63 -10.97 -32.19
C LYS A 423 13.32 -12.09 -31.39
N THR A 424 12.56 -12.82 -30.58
CA THR A 424 12.99 -13.97 -29.79
C THR A 424 11.80 -14.91 -29.56
N SER A 425 12.06 -16.19 -29.32
CA SER A 425 11.01 -17.11 -28.86
C SER A 425 10.65 -16.85 -27.39
N VAL A 426 9.46 -17.30 -26.96
CA VAL A 426 9.03 -17.13 -25.56
C VAL A 426 9.95 -17.89 -24.60
N GLU A 427 10.42 -19.07 -25.02
CA GLU A 427 11.32 -19.94 -24.25
C GLU A 427 12.69 -19.30 -24.05
N GLU A 428 13.31 -18.79 -25.11
CA GLU A 428 14.60 -18.09 -25.01
C GLU A 428 14.47 -16.81 -24.17
N ALA A 429 13.37 -16.07 -24.35
CA ALA A 429 13.07 -14.88 -23.57
C ALA A 429 12.92 -15.19 -22.08
N ALA A 430 12.25 -16.29 -21.72
CA ALA A 430 12.08 -16.70 -20.33
C ALA A 430 13.43 -16.96 -19.65
N ALA A 431 14.27 -17.78 -20.28
CA ALA A 431 15.60 -18.12 -19.77
C ALA A 431 16.49 -16.87 -19.64
N LYS A 432 16.47 -15.99 -20.65
CA LYS A 432 17.23 -14.75 -20.65
C LYS A 432 16.75 -13.78 -19.58
N PHE A 433 15.44 -13.56 -19.48
CA PHE A 433 14.84 -12.68 -18.47
C PHE A 433 15.19 -13.14 -17.06
N ARG A 434 15.02 -14.43 -16.76
CA ARG A 434 15.38 -15.00 -15.46
C ARG A 434 16.84 -14.73 -15.11
N LYS A 435 17.76 -15.02 -16.03
CA LYS A 435 19.20 -14.82 -15.84
C LYS A 435 19.50 -13.35 -15.54
N ASP A 436 19.02 -12.44 -16.37
CA ASP A 436 19.34 -11.01 -16.27
C ASP A 436 18.69 -10.38 -15.03
N ALA A 437 17.42 -10.70 -14.74
CA ALA A 437 16.73 -10.22 -13.56
C ALA A 437 17.40 -10.70 -12.26
N ASN A 438 17.82 -11.98 -12.20
CA ASN A 438 18.57 -12.47 -11.05
C ASN A 438 19.92 -11.75 -10.92
N ALA A 439 20.65 -11.51 -12.01
CA ALA A 439 21.91 -10.75 -11.95
C ALA A 439 21.72 -9.31 -11.42
N VAL A 440 20.57 -8.68 -11.68
CA VAL A 440 20.21 -7.39 -11.08
C VAL A 440 20.00 -7.52 -9.58
N LEU A 441 19.20 -8.50 -9.15
CA LEU A 441 18.78 -8.69 -7.76
C LEU A 441 19.90 -9.23 -6.86
N GLU A 442 20.85 -9.99 -7.41
CA GLU A 442 21.97 -10.55 -6.66
C GLU A 442 22.87 -9.48 -6.02
N LYS A 443 22.85 -8.25 -6.55
CA LYS A 443 23.53 -7.09 -5.95
C LYS A 443 23.04 -6.79 -4.51
N ASN A 444 21.88 -7.32 -4.13
CA ASN A 444 21.32 -7.19 -2.79
C ASN A 444 21.93 -8.20 -1.80
N LYS A 445 22.56 -9.31 -2.25
CA LYS A 445 23.21 -10.30 -1.37
C LYS A 445 24.41 -9.75 -0.58
N ALA A 446 24.98 -8.63 -1.04
CA ALA A 446 26.18 -8.02 -0.48
C ALA A 446 25.89 -6.88 0.51
N LYS A 447 24.63 -6.67 0.89
CA LYS A 447 24.16 -5.64 1.83
C LYS A 447 23.38 -6.29 2.95
#